data_AF-A0AAN8VTT5-F1
#
_entry.id   AF-A0AAN8VTT5-F1
#
_cell.length_a   1.000
_cell.length_b   1.000
_cell.length_c   1.000
_cell.angle_alpha   90.00
_cell.angle_beta   90.00
_cell.angle_gamma   90.00
#
_symmetry.space_group_name_H-M   'P 1'
#
loop_
_entity.id
_entity.type
_entity.pdbx_description
1 polymer ?
#
loop_
_entity_poly.entity_id
_entity_poly.type
_entity_poly.pdbx_seq_one_letter_code
_entity_poly.pdbx_strand_id
1 'polypeptide(L)'
;MSKNVEEPQLPNSGEPEPPATTPVSNLDETTMIQSNDAKPETEPAATTSNLDEHGKKEPEPEPESVSNDDAIQSNNTEKSELVQLNDTDSKDSPSPKPPSSVEDRGRPAELKKDEEGSRTFTMRELLNEMKDGGGGGGSEHQRESTNGSESEKGNLSSPYRSVCTFDFFSRESLEQQQQNNVALELINSITGVDEEGRSRQRILSFAARKYASAIERNPEDYDAHYNWALVLQESADNVDPDSSSPSRDALLEEACKKYDEATCLCPTLHDAFYNWAIAISDQAKMRGRTKEAEELWKQATKKYEKAVQLNWNSPQALNNWGLALQELSAIVPAREKQGIVRTAISKFRAAIQLQFDFHRAIYNLGTVLYALAEDTLRIGGSGNSIEISPNELYSQSAIYIAAAHALKPNYSVYRSALRLVRSMLPLPYLKVGELVAPPAGNMVAPHCDWRRSQFVLNHEALVQLSKVEKSLSQQTLSGRTGDRIAIDKSIISVDISDIVSVSACSDLTLPPGAGLCIDTVHGPVYLVADSCESLDAWLDAIRLVYTIFARGKSDVLAGIITG
;
A
#
# COMPACT_ATOMS: atom_id res chain seq x y z
N MET A 1 25.87 1.48 55.76
CA MET A 1 27.29 1.09 55.58
C MET A 1 27.46 0.54 54.19
N SER A 2 28.51 0.93 53.49
CA SER A 2 28.74 0.59 52.08
C SER A 2 29.31 -0.81 51.89
N LYS A 3 29.08 -1.41 50.72
CA LYS A 3 30.02 -2.32 50.07
C LYS A 3 29.92 -2.15 48.56
N ASN A 4 31.04 -1.84 47.92
CA ASN A 4 31.19 -1.88 46.47
C ASN A 4 31.35 -3.34 46.02
N VAL A 5 31.07 -3.61 44.75
CA VAL A 5 31.61 -4.76 44.00
C VAL A 5 32.12 -4.21 42.67
N GLU A 6 33.26 -4.72 42.21
CA GLU A 6 34.02 -4.16 41.08
C GLU A 6 33.55 -4.65 39.70
N GLU A 7 33.91 -3.86 38.68
CA GLU A 7 33.72 -4.11 37.26
C GLU A 7 35.02 -4.67 36.64
N PRO A 8 34.99 -5.79 35.88
CA PRO A 8 36.15 -6.29 35.16
C PRO A 8 36.18 -5.78 33.70
N GLN A 9 37.24 -5.07 33.32
CA GLN A 9 37.51 -4.71 31.92
C GLN A 9 38.09 -5.88 31.11
N LEU A 10 37.83 -5.91 29.81
CA LEU A 10 38.52 -6.76 28.83
C LEU A 10 38.96 -5.91 27.59
N PRO A 11 40.00 -6.34 26.85
CA PRO A 11 40.89 -5.42 26.14
C PRO A 11 40.53 -5.13 24.67
N ASN A 12 41.26 -4.16 24.10
CA ASN A 12 41.09 -3.66 22.73
C ASN A 12 42.27 -4.02 21.81
N SER A 13 42.03 -4.87 20.80
CA SER A 13 42.86 -5.12 19.61
C SER A 13 42.11 -6.08 18.67
N GLY A 14 42.26 -6.06 17.34
CA GLY A 14 42.98 -5.17 16.42
C GLY A 14 42.69 -5.59 14.97
N GLU A 15 42.89 -4.71 13.99
CA GLU A 15 42.55 -4.98 12.57
C GLU A 15 43.54 -5.95 11.88
N PRO A 16 43.07 -6.82 10.97
CA PRO A 16 43.94 -7.59 10.07
C PRO A 16 44.01 -6.98 8.65
N GLU A 17 45.19 -6.49 8.26
CA GLU A 17 45.51 -6.15 6.86
C GLU A 17 45.76 -7.40 5.98
N PRO A 18 45.70 -7.28 4.62
CA PRO A 18 45.73 -8.42 3.71
C PRO A 18 47.15 -8.95 3.39
N PRO A 19 47.30 -10.25 3.06
CA PRO A 19 48.58 -10.85 2.67
C PRO A 19 48.94 -10.56 1.19
N ALA A 20 50.23 -10.36 0.93
CA ALA A 20 50.80 -10.16 -0.41
C ALA A 20 51.58 -11.39 -0.95
N THR A 21 51.75 -11.41 -2.27
CA THR A 21 52.40 -12.41 -3.14
C THR A 21 53.77 -12.93 -2.68
N THR A 22 54.15 -14.18 -3.02
CA THR A 22 55.05 -14.57 -4.16
C THR A 22 55.49 -16.05 -4.00
N PRO A 23 56.24 -16.72 -4.93
CA PRO A 23 56.45 -16.52 -6.38
C PRO A 23 56.39 -17.80 -7.29
N VAL A 24 56.20 -17.59 -8.61
CA VAL A 24 56.82 -18.27 -9.78
C VAL A 24 56.77 -19.82 -9.94
N SER A 25 56.17 -20.24 -11.07
CA SER A 25 56.80 -21.14 -12.06
C SER A 25 56.31 -20.77 -13.49
N ASN A 26 57.08 -21.13 -14.54
CA ASN A 26 56.91 -20.59 -15.90
C ASN A 26 56.38 -21.64 -16.90
N LEU A 27 55.65 -21.17 -17.94
CA LEU A 27 55.91 -21.37 -19.39
C LEU A 27 54.62 -21.28 -20.22
N ASP A 28 54.48 -20.24 -21.07
CA ASP A 28 54.79 -20.37 -22.51
C ASP A 28 54.65 -19.01 -23.23
N GLU A 29 55.47 -18.81 -24.28
CA GLU A 29 55.48 -17.65 -25.16
C GLU A 29 54.79 -18.01 -26.51
N THR A 30 54.24 -17.10 -27.31
CA THR A 30 54.99 -16.13 -28.14
C THR A 30 54.06 -15.19 -28.91
N THR A 31 54.57 -14.04 -29.36
CA THR A 31 53.84 -13.05 -30.19
C THR A 31 54.58 -12.65 -31.47
N MET A 32 53.83 -12.56 -32.58
CA MET A 32 53.94 -11.62 -33.72
C MET A 32 55.32 -11.12 -34.23
N ILE A 33 55.63 -11.45 -35.49
CA ILE A 33 56.57 -10.76 -36.41
C ILE A 33 56.31 -11.29 -37.86
N GLN A 34 56.38 -10.54 -38.98
CA GLN A 34 56.58 -9.11 -39.25
C GLN A 34 56.03 -8.70 -40.66
N SER A 35 56.16 -7.41 -41.02
CA SER A 35 56.30 -6.73 -42.35
C SER A 35 56.33 -7.54 -43.66
N ASN A 36 55.90 -7.06 -44.85
CA ASN A 36 55.56 -5.69 -45.32
C ASN A 36 54.57 -5.77 -46.56
N ASP A 37 54.32 -4.83 -47.50
CA ASP A 37 54.91 -3.54 -47.95
C ASP A 37 53.89 -2.69 -48.81
N ALA A 38 54.35 -1.54 -49.33
CA ALA A 38 53.93 -0.81 -50.56
C ALA A 38 52.65 0.07 -50.62
N LYS A 39 52.72 1.07 -51.52
CA LYS A 39 51.83 2.25 -51.79
C LYS A 39 52.15 2.74 -53.26
N PRO A 40 51.57 3.80 -53.88
CA PRO A 40 50.48 4.73 -53.51
C PRO A 40 49.47 5.04 -54.66
N GLU A 41 48.93 6.28 -54.72
CA GLU A 41 48.15 6.96 -55.81
C GLU A 41 46.62 6.68 -55.87
N THR A 42 45.72 7.61 -56.26
CA THR A 42 45.72 9.11 -56.36
C THR A 42 44.27 9.67 -56.30
N GLU A 43 44.10 10.96 -55.95
CA GLU A 43 42.91 11.80 -56.22
C GLU A 43 43.09 12.55 -57.60
N PRO A 44 42.08 13.19 -58.27
CA PRO A 44 41.01 14.02 -57.67
C PRO A 44 39.65 14.22 -58.45
N ALA A 45 38.80 15.12 -57.93
CA ALA A 45 37.95 16.13 -58.61
C ALA A 45 36.69 15.77 -59.47
N ALA A 46 35.53 16.25 -58.96
CA ALA A 46 34.42 17.03 -59.56
C ALA A 46 34.07 17.01 -61.09
N THR A 47 32.76 17.14 -61.40
CA THR A 47 32.19 18.15 -62.35
C THR A 47 30.63 18.19 -62.29
N THR A 48 30.05 19.35 -62.68
CA THR A 48 28.66 19.84 -62.54
C THR A 48 27.61 19.34 -63.54
N SER A 49 26.32 19.33 -63.13
CA SER A 49 25.14 19.93 -63.82
C SER A 49 23.88 19.71 -62.95
N ASN A 50 22.95 20.65 -62.71
CA ASN A 50 22.09 21.47 -63.58
C ASN A 50 21.17 20.64 -64.50
N LEU A 51 19.88 20.92 -64.68
CA LEU A 51 18.92 21.84 -64.04
C LEU A 51 17.51 21.36 -64.44
N ASP A 52 16.47 21.66 -63.66
CA ASP A 52 15.21 22.25 -64.18
C ASP A 52 14.16 22.45 -63.07
N GLU A 53 13.49 23.60 -63.10
CA GLU A 53 12.32 23.91 -62.28
C GLU A 53 11.03 23.55 -63.01
N HIS A 54 9.94 23.28 -62.28
CA HIS A 54 8.64 23.94 -62.52
C HIS A 54 7.68 23.66 -61.36
N GLY A 55 7.29 24.69 -60.61
CA GLY A 55 6.33 24.58 -59.49
C GLY A 55 5.01 25.30 -59.76
N LYS A 56 3.95 24.93 -59.00
CA LYS A 56 2.80 25.80 -58.66
C LYS A 56 1.85 25.15 -57.65
N LYS A 57 1.60 25.90 -56.55
CA LYS A 57 0.33 26.09 -55.83
C LYS A 57 -0.42 24.91 -55.17
N GLU A 58 -0.57 25.04 -53.86
CA GLU A 58 -1.78 24.83 -53.02
C GLU A 58 -3.13 25.05 -53.74
N PRO A 59 -4.23 24.37 -53.32
CA PRO A 59 -4.82 24.56 -51.98
C PRO A 59 -5.40 23.32 -51.26
N GLU A 60 -5.80 23.51 -50.00
CA GLU A 60 -6.73 22.65 -49.24
C GLU A 60 -8.17 22.70 -49.82
N PRO A 61 -9.05 21.75 -49.45
CA PRO A 61 -10.00 22.07 -48.37
C PRO A 61 -10.35 20.88 -47.43
N GLU A 62 -11.30 21.15 -46.53
CA GLU A 62 -11.84 20.33 -45.42
C GLU A 62 -12.55 19.02 -45.84
N PRO A 63 -13.00 18.21 -44.86
CA PRO A 63 -14.46 18.11 -44.69
C PRO A 63 -14.98 18.14 -43.24
N GLU A 64 -16.28 18.45 -43.11
CA GLU A 64 -17.01 18.64 -41.84
C GLU A 64 -17.53 17.33 -41.18
N SER A 65 -17.76 17.43 -39.86
CA SER A 65 -18.82 16.81 -39.04
C SER A 65 -19.47 15.45 -39.39
N VAL A 66 -19.47 14.55 -38.40
CA VAL A 66 -20.71 13.88 -37.90
C VAL A 66 -20.68 13.95 -36.36
N SER A 67 -21.85 14.00 -35.72
CA SER A 67 -22.04 14.36 -34.30
C SER A 67 -22.91 13.35 -33.52
N ASN A 68 -23.27 13.70 -32.28
CA ASN A 68 -24.28 13.08 -31.40
C ASN A 68 -23.88 11.78 -30.65
N ASP A 69 -24.32 11.51 -29.40
CA ASP A 69 -24.77 12.40 -28.30
C ASP A 69 -24.90 11.62 -26.97
N ASP A 70 -25.36 12.35 -25.93
CA ASP A 70 -26.04 11.89 -24.71
C ASP A 70 -25.25 11.37 -23.50
N ALA A 71 -25.74 11.78 -22.32
CA ALA A 71 -25.11 11.61 -21.01
C ALA A 71 -26.14 11.26 -19.92
N ILE A 72 -25.65 10.66 -18.81
CA ILE A 72 -26.34 10.55 -17.51
C ILE A 72 -25.26 10.91 -16.46
N GLN A 73 -25.25 12.15 -15.95
CA GLN A 73 -25.95 12.60 -14.74
C GLN A 73 -25.58 11.84 -13.45
N SER A 74 -24.84 12.52 -12.58
CA SER A 74 -24.61 12.16 -11.17
C SER A 74 -25.20 13.26 -10.27
N ASN A 75 -26.11 12.89 -9.37
CA ASN A 75 -26.72 13.81 -8.41
C ASN A 75 -26.13 13.60 -7.01
N ASN A 76 -25.36 14.56 -6.52
CA ASN A 76 -25.05 14.68 -5.10
C ASN A 76 -26.22 15.35 -4.37
N THR A 77 -26.48 14.96 -3.12
CA THR A 77 -27.30 15.74 -2.18
C THR A 77 -26.74 15.52 -0.79
N GLU A 78 -26.00 16.50 -0.31
CA GLU A 78 -25.44 16.48 1.03
C GLU A 78 -26.54 16.70 2.08
N LYS A 79 -26.37 16.09 3.26
CA LYS A 79 -27.08 16.53 4.46
C LYS A 79 -26.16 16.39 5.66
N SER A 80 -25.67 17.52 6.16
CA SER A 80 -24.83 17.60 7.36
C SER A 80 -25.67 17.40 8.62
N GLU A 81 -25.16 16.60 9.56
CA GLU A 81 -25.64 16.58 10.94
C GLU A 81 -24.45 16.37 11.89
N LEU A 82 -24.46 17.12 12.99
CA LEU A 82 -23.27 17.40 13.80
C LEU A 82 -23.38 16.74 15.19
N VAL A 83 -22.43 15.89 15.57
CA VAL A 83 -22.37 15.31 16.93
C VAL A 83 -20.95 15.37 17.49
N GLN A 84 -20.82 15.90 18.70
CA GLN A 84 -19.57 16.04 19.45
C GLN A 84 -19.19 14.73 20.16
N LEU A 85 -17.89 14.51 20.39
CA LEU A 85 -17.39 13.55 21.37
C LEU A 85 -16.29 14.20 22.23
N ASN A 86 -16.31 13.91 23.53
CA ASN A 86 -15.37 14.44 24.52
C ASN A 86 -14.14 13.53 24.67
N ASP A 87 -13.03 14.12 25.10
CA ASP A 87 -11.79 13.42 25.45
C ASP A 87 -11.94 12.51 26.69
N THR A 88 -11.07 11.50 26.78
CA THR A 88 -10.51 11.01 28.06
C THR A 88 -9.17 10.31 27.81
N ASP A 89 -8.35 10.21 28.86
CA ASP A 89 -6.88 10.24 28.75
C ASP A 89 -6.17 8.87 28.76
N SER A 90 -5.06 8.81 28.01
CA SER A 90 -3.82 8.01 28.13
C SER A 90 -3.70 6.77 29.06
N LYS A 91 -3.04 5.68 28.57
CA LYS A 91 -1.57 5.43 28.82
C LYS A 91 -0.95 4.14 28.22
N ASP A 92 0.28 4.32 27.70
CA ASP A 92 1.48 3.45 27.72
C ASP A 92 1.54 1.96 27.25
N SER A 93 2.11 1.76 26.04
CA SER A 93 3.20 0.78 25.68
C SER A 93 2.93 -0.75 25.63
N PRO A 94 3.78 -1.60 24.97
CA PRO A 94 4.83 -1.36 23.96
C PRO A 94 4.76 -2.28 22.68
N SER A 95 5.54 -1.93 21.64
CA SER A 95 6.14 -2.78 20.56
C SER A 95 5.26 -3.71 19.65
N PRO A 96 5.62 -3.91 18.36
CA PRO A 96 4.68 -4.43 17.36
C PRO A 96 4.64 -5.96 17.18
N LYS A 97 3.43 -6.49 17.01
CA LYS A 97 3.08 -7.77 16.34
C LYS A 97 2.11 -7.50 15.18
N PRO A 98 1.85 -8.44 14.24
CA PRO A 98 0.83 -8.26 13.21
C PRO A 98 -0.58 -7.99 13.81
N PRO A 99 -1.46 -7.28 13.08
CA PRO A 99 -2.69 -6.74 13.65
C PRO A 99 -3.78 -7.82 13.80
N SER A 100 -4.19 -8.11 15.03
CA SER A 100 -5.35 -8.92 15.36
C SER A 100 -6.43 -8.11 16.08
N SER A 101 -7.67 -8.61 16.01
CA SER A 101 -8.92 -8.04 16.56
C SER A 101 -9.43 -6.73 15.95
N VAL A 102 -10.76 -6.71 15.75
CA VAL A 102 -11.55 -5.54 15.31
C VAL A 102 -12.21 -4.92 16.55
N GLU A 103 -12.07 -3.61 16.72
CA GLU A 103 -12.90 -2.85 17.66
C GLU A 103 -14.12 -2.22 16.94
N ASP A 104 -15.23 -2.15 17.68
CA ASP A 104 -16.58 -2.01 17.15
C ASP A 104 -17.13 -0.58 17.33
N ARG A 105 -17.49 0.07 16.21
CA ARG A 105 -18.58 1.07 16.16
C ARG A 105 -19.29 1.06 14.80
N GLY A 106 -20.46 0.41 14.72
CA GLY A 106 -21.38 0.66 13.59
C GLY A 106 -22.48 -0.38 13.41
N ARG A 107 -23.57 -0.29 14.17
CA ARG A 107 -24.75 -1.18 14.05
C ARG A 107 -25.39 -1.08 12.64
N PRO A 108 -25.46 -2.19 11.85
CA PRO A 108 -26.32 -2.28 10.67
C PRO A 108 -27.78 -2.55 11.08
N ALA A 109 -28.73 -2.29 10.17
CA ALA A 109 -30.16 -2.44 10.46
C ALA A 109 -30.63 -3.90 10.58
N GLU A 110 -31.65 -4.13 11.40
CA GLU A 110 -32.26 -5.44 11.63
C GLU A 110 -33.03 -5.95 10.39
N LEU A 111 -32.42 -6.88 9.64
CA LEU A 111 -33.15 -7.71 8.68
C LEU A 111 -33.82 -8.87 9.41
N LYS A 112 -35.14 -8.75 9.64
CA LYS A 112 -35.95 -9.86 10.13
C LYS A 112 -35.98 -11.00 9.11
N LYS A 113 -35.68 -12.22 9.55
CA LYS A 113 -36.23 -13.45 8.99
C LYS A 113 -36.30 -14.56 10.03
N ASP A 114 -37.53 -14.99 10.27
CA ASP A 114 -38.07 -16.34 10.42
C ASP A 114 -37.34 -17.35 11.36
N GLU A 115 -38.14 -18.04 12.17
CA GLU A 115 -37.69 -18.89 13.29
C GLU A 115 -37.27 -20.32 12.86
N GLU A 116 -36.58 -21.03 13.76
CA GLU A 116 -36.23 -22.46 13.66
C GLU A 116 -35.21 -22.86 12.56
N GLY A 117 -34.02 -22.24 12.60
CA GLY A 117 -32.80 -22.69 11.92
C GLY A 117 -31.56 -22.66 12.83
N SER A 118 -30.57 -23.52 12.56
CA SER A 118 -29.39 -23.70 13.43
C SER A 118 -28.56 -22.40 13.60
N ARG A 119 -28.53 -21.86 14.82
CA ARG A 119 -27.70 -20.70 15.19
C ARG A 119 -26.20 -21.03 15.09
N THR A 120 -25.49 -20.33 14.21
CA THR A 120 -24.02 -20.24 14.23
C THR A 120 -23.55 -19.32 15.37
N PHE A 121 -22.36 -19.59 15.91
CA PHE A 121 -21.80 -18.86 17.06
C PHE A 121 -20.55 -18.10 16.62
N THR A 122 -20.48 -16.81 16.98
CA THR A 122 -19.26 -16.01 16.82
C THR A 122 -18.18 -16.43 17.83
N MET A 123 -16.91 -16.19 17.51
CA MET A 123 -15.80 -16.41 18.46
C MET A 123 -15.97 -15.65 19.78
N ARG A 124 -16.67 -14.51 19.79
CA ARG A 124 -17.00 -13.74 21.00
C ARG A 124 -17.98 -14.48 21.92
N GLU A 125 -18.92 -15.25 21.36
CA GLU A 125 -19.87 -16.05 22.13
C GLU A 125 -19.21 -17.33 22.68
N LEU A 126 -18.41 -18.03 21.87
CA LEU A 126 -17.65 -19.22 22.30
C LEU A 126 -16.68 -18.92 23.44
N LEU A 127 -16.08 -17.72 23.48
CA LEU A 127 -15.23 -17.25 24.58
C LEU A 127 -16.01 -16.96 25.87
N ASN A 128 -17.31 -16.63 25.80
CA ASN A 128 -18.15 -16.46 26.98
C ASN A 128 -18.63 -17.82 27.53
N GLU A 129 -18.98 -18.78 26.67
CA GLU A 129 -19.38 -20.14 27.12
C GLU A 129 -18.27 -20.84 27.93
N MET A 130 -16.99 -20.63 27.57
CA MET A 130 -15.86 -21.16 28.33
C MET A 130 -15.64 -20.49 29.70
N LYS A 131 -16.27 -19.32 29.95
CA LYS A 131 -16.14 -18.58 31.22
C LYS A 131 -17.12 -19.06 32.29
N ASP A 132 -18.30 -19.52 31.87
CA ASP A 132 -19.38 -19.96 32.77
C ASP A 132 -19.39 -21.47 33.02
N GLY A 133 -18.45 -22.24 32.44
CA GLY A 133 -18.26 -23.69 32.63
C GLY A 133 -17.81 -24.13 34.04
N GLY A 134 -18.09 -23.33 35.08
CA GLY A 134 -17.59 -23.42 36.45
C GLY A 134 -18.27 -24.42 37.40
N GLY A 135 -18.85 -25.51 36.88
CA GLY A 135 -19.28 -26.67 37.67
C GLY A 135 -20.78 -26.84 37.91
N GLY A 136 -21.14 -28.00 38.47
CA GLY A 136 -22.51 -28.45 38.71
C GLY A 136 -23.00 -29.45 37.64
N GLY A 137 -23.19 -30.72 38.03
CA GLY A 137 -23.76 -31.76 37.15
C GLY A 137 -25.19 -32.11 37.54
N GLY A 138 -25.96 -32.71 36.62
CA GLY A 138 -27.32 -33.15 36.92
C GLY A 138 -28.03 -33.94 35.81
N SER A 139 -28.38 -35.19 36.14
CA SER A 139 -29.46 -36.04 35.60
C SER A 139 -29.60 -36.31 34.09
N GLU A 140 -29.83 -37.58 33.77
CA GLU A 140 -30.44 -38.05 32.53
C GLU A 140 -31.90 -37.63 32.42
N HIS A 141 -32.45 -37.63 31.19
CA HIS A 141 -33.75 -38.28 30.91
C HIS A 141 -33.90 -38.64 29.42
N GLN A 142 -34.36 -39.87 29.16
CA GLN A 142 -34.79 -40.34 27.84
C GLN A 142 -36.23 -39.90 27.55
N ARG A 143 -36.62 -39.82 26.27
CA ARG A 143 -37.98 -40.17 25.82
C ARG A 143 -38.01 -40.53 24.33
N GLU A 144 -39.06 -41.24 23.95
CA GLU A 144 -39.14 -42.07 22.75
C GLU A 144 -39.84 -41.38 21.56
N SER A 145 -39.69 -42.02 20.39
CA SER A 145 -40.26 -41.63 19.10
C SER A 145 -41.79 -41.68 19.03
N THR A 146 -42.37 -40.84 18.17
CA THR A 146 -43.69 -41.11 17.53
C THR A 146 -43.66 -40.69 16.05
N ASN A 147 -44.29 -41.48 15.17
CA ASN A 147 -44.32 -41.28 13.72
C ASN A 147 -45.39 -40.24 13.29
N GLY A 148 -45.23 -39.62 12.12
CA GLY A 148 -46.13 -38.53 11.66
C GLY A 148 -46.21 -38.26 10.16
N SER A 149 -46.62 -39.25 9.34
CA SER A 149 -47.26 -39.13 8.01
C SER A 149 -46.56 -38.41 6.82
N GLU A 150 -46.82 -38.94 5.62
CA GLU A 150 -46.37 -38.42 4.31
C GLU A 150 -47.28 -37.32 3.75
N SER A 151 -46.76 -36.45 2.88
CA SER A 151 -47.54 -35.82 1.79
C SER A 151 -46.63 -35.41 0.61
N GLU A 152 -47.13 -35.46 -0.62
CA GLU A 152 -46.30 -35.44 -1.84
C GLU A 152 -46.30 -34.12 -2.64
N LYS A 153 -45.32 -34.02 -3.55
CA LYS A 153 -45.33 -33.34 -4.88
C LYS A 153 -45.26 -31.81 -4.95
N GLY A 154 -44.25 -31.34 -5.70
CA GLY A 154 -44.06 -29.93 -6.09
C GLY A 154 -43.01 -29.70 -7.18
N ASN A 155 -42.94 -30.56 -8.22
CA ASN A 155 -41.91 -30.45 -9.27
C ASN A 155 -42.16 -29.27 -10.23
N LEU A 156 -41.18 -28.36 -10.34
CA LEU A 156 -41.03 -27.41 -11.45
C LEU A 156 -39.57 -27.39 -11.92
N SER A 157 -39.34 -27.77 -13.18
CA SER A 157 -38.00 -27.95 -13.76
C SER A 157 -37.54 -26.73 -14.57
N SER A 158 -36.34 -26.21 -14.26
CA SER A 158 -35.63 -25.24 -15.11
C SER A 158 -34.55 -25.94 -15.95
N PRO A 159 -34.45 -25.69 -17.27
CA PRO A 159 -33.71 -26.56 -18.21
C PRO A 159 -32.21 -26.23 -18.37
N TYR A 160 -31.46 -26.17 -17.27
CA TYR A 160 -29.99 -26.10 -17.30
C TYR A 160 -29.33 -26.94 -16.19
N ARG A 161 -29.61 -28.25 -16.18
CA ARG A 161 -28.86 -29.23 -15.37
C ARG A 161 -28.39 -30.37 -16.27
N SER A 162 -27.11 -30.32 -16.67
CA SER A 162 -26.46 -31.44 -17.35
C SER A 162 -26.34 -32.65 -16.40
N VAL A 163 -26.22 -33.84 -16.97
CA VAL A 163 -26.39 -35.10 -16.22
C VAL A 163 -25.12 -35.46 -15.44
N CYS A 164 -25.15 -35.27 -14.13
CA CYS A 164 -24.26 -35.91 -13.16
C CYS A 164 -25.08 -36.93 -12.36
N THR A 165 -24.71 -38.21 -12.41
CA THR A 165 -25.43 -39.31 -11.75
C THR A 165 -25.06 -39.45 -10.27
N PHE A 166 -25.87 -40.25 -9.56
CA PHE A 166 -25.88 -40.43 -8.09
C PHE A 166 -24.51 -40.76 -7.46
N ASP A 167 -23.62 -41.39 -8.21
CA ASP A 167 -22.26 -41.74 -7.77
C ASP A 167 -21.37 -40.51 -7.50
N PHE A 168 -21.65 -39.37 -8.13
CA PHE A 168 -20.80 -38.17 -8.04
C PHE A 168 -20.85 -37.55 -6.63
N PHE A 169 -22.07 -37.29 -6.10
CA PHE A 169 -22.27 -36.75 -4.75
C PHE A 169 -21.67 -37.63 -3.65
N SER A 170 -21.78 -38.96 -3.81
CA SER A 170 -21.20 -39.90 -2.84
C SER A 170 -19.68 -39.80 -2.78
N ARG A 171 -19.04 -39.57 -3.93
CA ARG A 171 -17.59 -39.41 -4.05
C ARG A 171 -17.13 -38.03 -3.56
N GLU A 172 -17.83 -36.97 -3.94
CA GLU A 172 -17.53 -35.58 -3.57
C GLU A 172 -17.64 -35.39 -2.05
N SER A 173 -18.65 -35.98 -1.41
CA SER A 173 -18.80 -36.00 0.05
C SER A 173 -17.66 -36.78 0.75
N LEU A 174 -17.23 -37.93 0.20
CA LEU A 174 -16.09 -38.69 0.73
C LEU A 174 -14.76 -37.93 0.58
N GLU A 175 -14.54 -37.28 -0.56
CA GLU A 175 -13.33 -36.49 -0.82
C GLU A 175 -13.28 -35.23 0.07
N GLN A 176 -14.42 -34.58 0.33
CA GLN A 176 -14.52 -33.45 1.27
C GLN A 176 -14.35 -33.90 2.73
N GLN A 177 -14.92 -35.05 3.13
CA GLN A 177 -14.70 -35.62 4.47
C GLN A 177 -13.23 -35.99 4.70
N GLN A 178 -12.54 -36.51 3.68
CA GLN A 178 -11.11 -36.82 3.76
C GLN A 178 -10.25 -35.56 3.90
N GLN A 179 -10.58 -34.46 3.21
CA GLN A 179 -9.92 -33.16 3.37
C GLN A 179 -10.15 -32.59 4.79
N ASN A 180 -11.39 -32.64 5.27
CA ASN A 180 -11.75 -32.22 6.62
C ASN A 180 -10.96 -32.98 7.70
N ASN A 181 -10.71 -34.28 7.52
CA ASN A 181 -9.85 -35.07 8.41
C ASN A 181 -8.39 -34.60 8.38
N VAL A 182 -7.80 -34.35 7.20
CA VAL A 182 -6.41 -33.85 7.07
C VAL A 182 -6.24 -32.50 7.75
N ALA A 183 -7.19 -31.57 7.55
CA ALA A 183 -7.17 -30.26 8.22
C ALA A 183 -7.24 -30.39 9.76
N LEU A 184 -8.02 -31.35 10.29
CA LEU A 184 -8.05 -31.65 11.73
C LEU A 184 -6.76 -32.30 12.23
N GLU A 185 -6.16 -33.24 11.50
CA GLU A 185 -4.88 -33.88 11.88
C GLU A 185 -3.73 -32.85 11.95
N LEU A 186 -3.65 -31.94 10.97
CA LEU A 186 -2.71 -30.81 11.00
C LEU A 186 -2.94 -29.94 12.24
N ILE A 187 -4.17 -29.48 12.50
CA ILE A 187 -4.47 -28.62 13.67
C ILE A 187 -4.22 -29.32 15.02
N ASN A 188 -4.44 -30.63 15.13
CA ASN A 188 -4.23 -31.38 16.37
C ASN A 188 -2.76 -31.76 16.60
N SER A 189 -1.88 -31.71 15.58
CA SER A 189 -0.45 -32.02 15.71
C SER A 189 0.41 -30.83 16.13
N ILE A 190 -0.14 -29.60 16.19
CA ILE A 190 0.57 -28.39 16.62
C ILE A 190 0.80 -28.41 18.13
N THR A 191 2.07 -28.37 18.53
CA THR A 191 2.48 -28.09 19.92
C THR A 191 2.84 -26.61 20.06
N GLY A 192 1.96 -25.80 20.66
CA GLY A 192 2.23 -24.38 20.89
C GLY A 192 3.48 -24.15 21.76
N VAL A 193 4.28 -23.14 21.40
CA VAL A 193 5.62 -22.87 21.96
C VAL A 193 5.57 -22.53 23.45
N ASP A 194 4.69 -21.61 23.85
CA ASP A 194 4.44 -21.19 25.23
C ASP A 194 3.09 -21.71 25.77
N GLU A 195 2.82 -21.56 27.08
CA GLU A 195 1.52 -21.99 27.67
C GLU A 195 0.33 -21.26 27.05
N GLU A 196 0.54 -20.03 26.63
CA GLU A 196 -0.44 -19.16 25.99
C GLU A 196 -0.73 -19.64 24.56
N GLY A 197 0.28 -19.99 23.77
CA GLY A 197 0.14 -20.68 22.47
C GLY A 197 -0.47 -22.09 22.59
N ARG A 198 -0.12 -22.87 23.64
CA ARG A 198 -0.81 -24.14 23.94
C ARG A 198 -2.29 -23.92 24.27
N SER A 199 -2.62 -22.81 24.92
CA SER A 199 -4.01 -22.48 25.28
C SER A 199 -4.80 -21.99 24.05
N ARG A 200 -4.22 -21.13 23.21
CA ARG A 200 -4.77 -20.80 21.88
C ARG A 200 -4.99 -22.07 21.05
N GLN A 201 -4.00 -22.95 20.95
CA GLN A 201 -4.13 -24.14 20.10
C GLN A 201 -5.25 -25.08 20.55
N ARG A 202 -5.46 -25.26 21.87
CA ARG A 202 -6.62 -26.02 22.38
C ARG A 202 -7.96 -25.42 21.93
N ILE A 203 -8.07 -24.09 21.92
CA ILE A 203 -9.27 -23.36 21.46
C ILE A 203 -9.44 -23.53 19.95
N LEU A 204 -8.35 -23.41 19.17
CA LEU A 204 -8.36 -23.60 17.71
C LEU A 204 -8.75 -25.02 17.32
N SER A 205 -8.20 -26.05 17.97
CA SER A 205 -8.61 -27.45 17.77
C SER A 205 -10.08 -27.70 18.13
N PHE A 206 -10.64 -26.99 19.12
CA PHE A 206 -12.07 -27.06 19.45
C PHE A 206 -12.95 -26.36 18.40
N ALA A 207 -12.56 -25.16 17.96
CA ALA A 207 -13.26 -24.41 16.92
C ALA A 207 -13.25 -25.17 15.58
N ALA A 208 -12.11 -25.73 15.18
CA ALA A 208 -11.99 -26.55 13.97
C ALA A 208 -12.96 -27.74 13.97
N ARG A 209 -13.08 -28.47 15.09
CA ARG A 209 -14.06 -29.57 15.24
C ARG A 209 -15.51 -29.07 15.18
N LYS A 210 -15.80 -27.87 15.69
CA LYS A 210 -17.13 -27.25 15.60
C LYS A 210 -17.48 -26.89 14.16
N TYR A 211 -16.57 -26.29 13.39
CA TYR A 211 -16.79 -25.96 11.97
C TYR A 211 -16.83 -27.20 11.08
N ALA A 212 -15.96 -28.20 11.30
CA ALA A 212 -16.02 -29.48 10.61
C ALA A 212 -17.42 -30.11 10.72
N SER A 213 -17.96 -30.23 11.94
CA SER A 213 -19.31 -30.76 12.14
C SER A 213 -20.44 -29.78 11.83
N ALA A 214 -20.18 -28.50 11.54
CA ALA A 214 -21.16 -27.62 10.91
C ALA A 214 -21.29 -27.97 9.42
N ILE A 215 -20.16 -28.11 8.72
CA ILE A 215 -20.08 -28.50 7.30
C ILE A 215 -20.62 -29.93 7.08
N GLU A 216 -20.39 -30.87 8.00
CA GLU A 216 -21.01 -32.22 7.95
C GLU A 216 -22.56 -32.18 8.01
N ARG A 217 -23.16 -31.10 8.55
CA ARG A 217 -24.62 -30.91 8.62
C ARG A 217 -25.14 -30.02 7.49
N ASN A 218 -24.35 -29.07 7.04
CA ASN A 218 -24.66 -28.15 5.95
C ASN A 218 -23.39 -27.83 5.14
N PRO A 219 -23.09 -28.58 4.06
CA PRO A 219 -21.91 -28.32 3.23
C PRO A 219 -21.90 -26.93 2.57
N GLU A 220 -23.08 -26.32 2.43
CA GLU A 220 -23.29 -24.98 1.84
C GLU A 220 -23.07 -23.84 2.87
N ASP A 221 -22.66 -24.13 4.11
CA ASP A 221 -22.35 -23.14 5.15
C ASP A 221 -21.02 -22.42 4.84
N TYR A 222 -21.08 -21.40 3.98
CA TYR A 222 -19.91 -20.60 3.60
C TYR A 222 -19.24 -19.94 4.82
N ASP A 223 -20.00 -19.60 5.87
CA ASP A 223 -19.48 -18.97 7.07
C ASP A 223 -18.68 -19.99 7.91
N ALA A 224 -19.12 -21.24 8.00
CA ALA A 224 -18.35 -22.32 8.62
C ALA A 224 -17.03 -22.59 7.87
N HIS A 225 -17.04 -22.61 6.53
CA HIS A 225 -15.80 -22.75 5.73
C HIS A 225 -14.86 -21.55 5.94
N TYR A 226 -15.38 -20.31 5.86
CA TYR A 226 -14.62 -19.09 6.07
C TYR A 226 -13.98 -19.02 7.47
N ASN A 227 -14.74 -19.31 8.52
CA ASN A 227 -14.23 -19.27 9.89
C ASN A 227 -13.25 -20.43 10.17
N TRP A 228 -13.36 -21.57 9.49
CA TRP A 228 -12.34 -22.62 9.58
C TRP A 228 -11.04 -22.22 8.85
N ALA A 229 -11.12 -21.54 7.70
CA ALA A 229 -9.95 -20.99 7.03
C ALA A 229 -9.15 -20.03 7.93
N LEU A 230 -9.86 -19.16 8.69
CA LEU A 230 -9.26 -18.32 9.73
C LEU A 230 -8.58 -19.14 10.84
N VAL A 231 -9.24 -20.19 11.34
CA VAL A 231 -8.66 -21.09 12.36
C VAL A 231 -7.42 -21.83 11.85
N LEU A 232 -7.35 -22.16 10.56
CA LEU A 232 -6.18 -22.77 9.92
C LEU A 232 -5.02 -21.76 9.80
N GLN A 233 -5.28 -20.49 9.45
CA GLN A 233 -4.24 -19.44 9.46
C GLN A 233 -3.70 -19.14 10.86
N GLU A 234 -4.58 -18.92 11.85
CA GLU A 234 -4.15 -18.69 13.24
C GLU A 234 -3.43 -19.92 13.81
N SER A 235 -3.82 -21.14 13.41
CA SER A 235 -3.04 -22.36 13.70
C SER A 235 -1.64 -22.30 13.08
N ALA A 236 -1.52 -21.89 11.81
CA ALA A 236 -0.24 -21.71 11.13
C ALA A 236 0.68 -20.66 11.81
N ASP A 237 0.10 -19.62 12.41
CA ASP A 237 0.79 -18.60 13.23
C ASP A 237 1.19 -19.08 14.63
N ASN A 238 0.64 -20.20 15.12
CA ASN A 238 1.05 -20.84 16.38
C ASN A 238 2.02 -22.03 16.18
N VAL A 239 2.46 -22.32 14.95
CA VAL A 239 3.52 -23.29 14.65
C VAL A 239 4.89 -22.73 15.06
N ASP A 240 5.71 -23.57 15.70
CA ASP A 240 7.10 -23.24 16.03
C ASP A 240 7.96 -23.13 14.74
N PRO A 241 8.70 -22.02 14.52
CA PRO A 241 9.57 -21.86 13.35
C PRO A 241 10.63 -22.94 13.15
N ASP A 242 11.06 -23.61 14.22
CA ASP A 242 12.04 -24.71 14.16
C ASP A 242 11.38 -26.09 13.97
N SER A 243 10.04 -26.18 13.95
CA SER A 243 9.33 -27.45 13.73
C SER A 243 9.21 -27.82 12.25
N SER A 244 9.50 -29.08 11.94
CA SER A 244 9.30 -29.67 10.61
C SER A 244 7.90 -30.27 10.40
N SER A 245 7.08 -30.40 11.44
CA SER A 245 5.73 -30.95 11.34
C SER A 245 4.80 -30.49 12.48
N PRO A 246 3.54 -30.10 12.20
CA PRO A 246 2.99 -29.87 10.87
C PRO A 246 3.64 -28.64 10.21
N SER A 247 3.81 -28.67 8.89
CA SER A 247 4.34 -27.51 8.16
C SER A 247 3.34 -26.35 8.22
N ARG A 248 3.83 -25.14 8.55
CA ARG A 248 3.07 -23.88 8.39
C ARG A 248 2.44 -23.77 7.01
N ASP A 249 3.14 -24.23 5.98
CA ASP A 249 2.71 -24.18 4.59
C ASP A 249 1.48 -25.08 4.33
N ALA A 250 1.46 -26.30 4.87
CA ALA A 250 0.32 -27.21 4.71
C ALA A 250 -0.96 -26.66 5.37
N LEU A 251 -0.83 -25.97 6.51
CA LEU A 251 -1.96 -25.29 7.15
C LEU A 251 -2.47 -24.11 6.32
N LEU A 252 -1.59 -23.38 5.62
CA LEU A 252 -1.97 -22.32 4.70
C LEU A 252 -2.57 -22.87 3.39
N GLU A 253 -2.12 -24.02 2.88
CA GLU A 253 -2.76 -24.70 1.75
C GLU A 253 -4.20 -25.13 2.08
N GLU A 254 -4.44 -25.73 3.24
CA GLU A 254 -5.81 -26.06 3.69
C GLU A 254 -6.66 -24.79 3.93
N ALA A 255 -6.08 -23.72 4.49
CA ALA A 255 -6.78 -22.44 4.63
C ALA A 255 -7.19 -21.88 3.25
N CYS A 256 -6.30 -21.93 2.27
CA CYS A 256 -6.56 -21.53 0.88
C CYS A 256 -7.72 -22.33 0.25
N LYS A 257 -7.81 -23.65 0.51
CA LYS A 257 -8.95 -24.48 0.06
C LYS A 257 -10.26 -24.06 0.74
N LYS A 258 -10.25 -23.85 2.05
CA LYS A 258 -11.44 -23.40 2.81
C LYS A 258 -11.92 -22.01 2.39
N TYR A 259 -11.03 -21.12 1.95
CA TYR A 259 -11.42 -19.86 1.32
C TYR A 259 -11.97 -20.02 -0.11
N ASP A 260 -11.51 -21.01 -0.88
CA ASP A 260 -12.08 -21.31 -2.20
C ASP A 260 -13.52 -21.84 -2.05
N GLU A 261 -13.75 -22.82 -1.16
CA GLU A 261 -15.09 -23.32 -0.82
C GLU A 261 -16.02 -22.16 -0.38
N ALA A 262 -15.58 -21.34 0.58
CA ALA A 262 -16.37 -20.20 1.07
C ALA A 262 -16.68 -19.16 -0.02
N THR A 263 -15.76 -18.87 -0.94
CA THR A 263 -15.98 -17.89 -2.02
C THR A 263 -16.68 -18.46 -3.25
N CYS A 264 -16.68 -19.79 -3.44
CA CYS A 264 -17.56 -20.46 -4.40
C CYS A 264 -19.03 -20.40 -3.95
N LEU A 265 -19.28 -20.67 -2.66
CA LEU A 265 -20.61 -20.57 -2.05
C LEU A 265 -21.09 -19.11 -1.92
N CYS A 266 -20.20 -18.18 -1.57
CA CYS A 266 -20.50 -16.75 -1.46
C CYS A 266 -19.51 -15.87 -2.27
N PRO A 267 -19.72 -15.70 -3.59
CA PRO A 267 -18.82 -14.90 -4.47
C PRO A 267 -18.72 -13.40 -4.17
N THR A 268 -19.44 -12.93 -3.14
CA THR A 268 -19.42 -11.54 -2.65
C THR A 268 -18.76 -11.38 -1.28
N LEU A 269 -18.29 -12.47 -0.66
CA LEU A 269 -17.61 -12.46 0.64
C LEU A 269 -16.19 -11.86 0.54
N HIS A 270 -16.12 -10.53 0.54
CA HIS A 270 -14.89 -9.77 0.35
C HIS A 270 -13.81 -10.07 1.41
N ASP A 271 -14.20 -10.33 2.66
CA ASP A 271 -13.28 -10.70 3.75
C ASP A 271 -12.58 -12.05 3.49
N ALA A 272 -13.26 -13.01 2.87
CA ALA A 272 -12.65 -14.27 2.45
C ALA A 272 -11.61 -14.03 1.35
N PHE A 273 -11.93 -13.23 0.32
CA PHE A 273 -10.95 -12.85 -0.70
C PHE A 273 -9.73 -12.11 -0.11
N TYR A 274 -9.94 -11.24 0.89
CA TYR A 274 -8.88 -10.49 1.55
C TYR A 274 -7.98 -11.38 2.44
N ASN A 275 -8.56 -12.22 3.30
CA ASN A 275 -7.78 -13.09 4.18
C ASN A 275 -7.12 -14.25 3.41
N TRP A 276 -7.74 -14.73 2.33
CA TRP A 276 -7.10 -15.65 1.39
C TRP A 276 -5.88 -15.00 0.70
N ALA A 277 -5.98 -13.74 0.29
CA ALA A 277 -4.85 -13.01 -0.25
C ALA A 277 -3.68 -12.90 0.76
N ILE A 278 -3.97 -12.79 2.06
CA ILE A 278 -2.97 -12.87 3.14
C ILE A 278 -2.35 -14.27 3.22
N ALA A 279 -3.15 -15.34 3.21
CA ALA A 279 -2.64 -16.71 3.25
C ALA A 279 -1.65 -16.99 2.09
N ILE A 280 -2.03 -16.67 0.86
CA ILE A 280 -1.17 -16.81 -0.32
C ILE A 280 0.08 -15.91 -0.20
N SER A 281 -0.05 -14.69 0.34
CA SER A 281 1.10 -13.78 0.57
C SER A 281 2.13 -14.40 1.52
N ASP A 282 1.69 -15.17 2.52
CA ASP A 282 2.59 -15.82 3.48
C ASP A 282 3.27 -17.06 2.90
N GLN A 283 2.56 -17.85 2.09
CA GLN A 283 3.19 -18.92 1.29
C GLN A 283 4.25 -18.34 0.34
N ALA A 284 3.94 -17.23 -0.33
CA ALA A 284 4.88 -16.56 -1.24
C ALA A 284 6.16 -16.09 -0.53
N LYS A 285 6.05 -15.57 0.71
CA LYS A 285 7.22 -15.21 1.55
C LYS A 285 8.08 -16.43 1.88
N MET A 286 7.47 -17.56 2.28
CA MET A 286 8.20 -18.80 2.59
C MET A 286 8.92 -19.36 1.37
N ARG A 287 8.38 -19.16 0.16
CA ARG A 287 9.03 -19.53 -1.12
C ARG A 287 10.07 -18.53 -1.62
N GLY A 288 10.28 -17.41 -0.92
CA GLY A 288 11.37 -16.46 -1.17
C GLY A 288 11.39 -15.87 -2.59
N ARG A 289 12.53 -15.99 -3.29
CA ARG A 289 12.72 -15.44 -4.64
C ARG A 289 12.69 -16.52 -5.72
N THR A 290 11.63 -17.32 -5.72
CA THR A 290 11.41 -18.43 -6.68
C THR A 290 10.32 -18.09 -7.70
N LYS A 291 10.21 -18.89 -8.77
CA LYS A 291 9.09 -18.79 -9.73
C LYS A 291 7.74 -19.20 -9.15
N GLU A 292 7.75 -20.05 -8.12
CA GLU A 292 6.56 -20.38 -7.33
C GLU A 292 6.09 -19.16 -6.53
N ALA A 293 7.00 -18.47 -5.83
CA ALA A 293 6.68 -17.20 -5.15
C ALA A 293 6.13 -16.14 -6.12
N GLU A 294 6.69 -16.03 -7.33
CA GLU A 294 6.19 -15.11 -8.37
C GLU A 294 4.74 -15.38 -8.77
N GLU A 295 4.33 -16.66 -8.88
CA GLU A 295 2.94 -17.01 -9.18
C GLU A 295 2.02 -16.87 -7.97
N LEU A 296 2.47 -17.25 -6.76
CA LEU A 296 1.73 -17.00 -5.52
C LEU A 296 1.46 -15.50 -5.32
N TRP A 297 2.44 -14.62 -5.53
CA TRP A 297 2.22 -13.17 -5.48
C TRP A 297 1.26 -12.67 -6.57
N LYS A 298 1.26 -13.26 -7.78
CA LYS A 298 0.25 -12.97 -8.82
C LYS A 298 -1.15 -13.48 -8.46
N GLN A 299 -1.28 -14.49 -7.62
CA GLN A 299 -2.57 -14.96 -7.12
C GLN A 299 -3.05 -14.11 -5.94
N ALA A 300 -2.20 -13.81 -4.97
CA ALA A 300 -2.49 -12.90 -3.86
C ALA A 300 -2.98 -11.54 -4.37
N THR A 301 -2.30 -10.95 -5.35
CA THR A 301 -2.70 -9.65 -5.94
C THR A 301 -4.06 -9.69 -6.65
N LYS A 302 -4.42 -10.80 -7.33
CA LYS A 302 -5.78 -11.01 -7.88
C LYS A 302 -6.85 -11.15 -6.79
N LYS A 303 -6.53 -11.81 -5.67
CA LYS A 303 -7.46 -11.98 -4.54
C LYS A 303 -7.67 -10.66 -3.77
N TYR A 304 -6.61 -9.88 -3.53
CA TYR A 304 -6.72 -8.50 -3.02
C TYR A 304 -7.52 -7.60 -3.97
N GLU A 305 -7.28 -7.69 -5.29
CA GLU A 305 -8.07 -6.97 -6.29
C GLU A 305 -9.56 -7.29 -6.17
N LYS A 306 -9.92 -8.57 -6.12
CA LYS A 306 -11.31 -9.01 -5.97
C LYS A 306 -11.94 -8.54 -4.67
N ALA A 307 -11.20 -8.54 -3.55
CA ALA A 307 -11.67 -8.00 -2.28
C ALA A 307 -11.96 -6.49 -2.37
N VAL A 308 -11.06 -5.70 -2.99
CA VAL A 308 -11.23 -4.25 -3.18
C VAL A 308 -12.32 -3.92 -4.21
N GLN A 309 -12.56 -4.77 -5.22
CA GLN A 309 -13.69 -4.62 -6.13
C GLN A 309 -15.05 -4.83 -5.42
N LEU A 310 -15.09 -5.67 -4.39
CA LEU A 310 -16.30 -5.93 -3.60
C LEU A 310 -16.50 -4.91 -2.47
N ASN A 311 -15.41 -4.45 -1.84
CA ASN A 311 -15.40 -3.37 -0.85
C ASN A 311 -14.26 -2.39 -1.16
N TRP A 312 -14.59 -1.33 -1.90
CA TRP A 312 -13.63 -0.31 -2.32
C TRP A 312 -13.16 0.59 -1.18
N ASN A 313 -13.90 0.66 -0.06
CA ASN A 313 -13.66 1.59 1.04
C ASN A 313 -12.78 0.96 2.14
N SER A 314 -11.70 0.28 1.76
CA SER A 314 -10.77 -0.40 2.69
C SER A 314 -9.32 0.07 2.49
N PRO A 315 -8.84 1.05 3.28
CA PRO A 315 -7.44 1.48 3.28
C PRO A 315 -6.48 0.30 3.51
N GLN A 316 -6.84 -0.61 4.41
CA GLN A 316 -6.05 -1.78 4.80
C GLN A 316 -5.89 -2.77 3.62
N ALA A 317 -6.97 -3.05 2.88
CA ALA A 317 -6.91 -3.92 1.70
C ALA A 317 -6.08 -3.28 0.57
N LEU A 318 -6.26 -1.99 0.31
CA LEU A 318 -5.46 -1.24 -0.68
C LEU A 318 -3.97 -1.21 -0.31
N ASN A 319 -3.62 -0.98 0.96
CA ASN A 319 -2.24 -1.04 1.43
C ASN A 319 -1.63 -2.44 1.30
N ASN A 320 -2.37 -3.49 1.64
CA ASN A 320 -1.85 -4.86 1.56
C ASN A 320 -1.73 -5.35 0.11
N TRP A 321 -2.62 -4.89 -0.79
CA TRP A 321 -2.45 -5.05 -2.24
C TRP A 321 -1.17 -4.33 -2.73
N GLY A 322 -0.94 -3.10 -2.29
CA GLY A 322 0.29 -2.35 -2.58
C GLY A 322 1.56 -3.09 -2.13
N LEU A 323 1.55 -3.68 -0.93
CA LEU A 323 2.66 -4.50 -0.42
C LEU A 323 2.88 -5.78 -1.24
N ALA A 324 1.81 -6.49 -1.61
CA ALA A 324 1.92 -7.68 -2.46
C ALA A 324 2.45 -7.36 -3.87
N LEU A 325 2.10 -6.18 -4.42
CA LEU A 325 2.68 -5.67 -5.66
C LEU A 325 4.16 -5.26 -5.47
N GLN A 326 4.52 -4.68 -4.32
CA GLN A 326 5.92 -4.32 -3.99
C GLN A 326 6.82 -5.57 -3.91
N GLU A 327 6.39 -6.63 -3.22
CA GLU A 327 7.13 -7.90 -3.15
C GLU A 327 7.22 -8.59 -4.53
N LEU A 328 6.13 -8.62 -5.30
CA LEU A 328 6.15 -9.10 -6.69
C LEU A 328 7.17 -8.32 -7.54
N SER A 329 7.21 -6.99 -7.40
CA SER A 329 8.13 -6.11 -8.13
C SER A 329 9.62 -6.37 -7.82
N ALA A 330 9.92 -6.97 -6.65
CA ALA A 330 11.28 -7.29 -6.24
C ALA A 330 11.83 -8.59 -6.88
N ILE A 331 10.97 -9.42 -7.50
CA ILE A 331 11.35 -10.73 -8.06
C ILE A 331 11.02 -10.90 -9.55
N VAL A 332 10.09 -10.11 -10.12
CA VAL A 332 9.77 -10.16 -11.56
C VAL A 332 10.90 -9.59 -12.46
N PRO A 333 10.94 -9.94 -13.75
CA PRO A 333 11.82 -9.31 -14.72
C PRO A 333 11.61 -7.79 -14.83
N ALA A 334 12.69 -7.04 -15.08
CA ALA A 334 12.68 -5.57 -15.12
C ALA A 334 11.62 -4.96 -16.07
N ARG A 335 11.33 -5.64 -17.19
CA ARG A 335 10.28 -5.27 -18.16
C ARG A 335 8.86 -5.21 -17.57
N GLU A 336 8.58 -6.02 -16.55
CA GLU A 336 7.27 -6.10 -15.87
C GLU A 336 7.25 -5.23 -14.60
N LYS A 337 8.42 -5.08 -13.95
CA LYS A 337 8.60 -4.33 -12.70
C LYS A 337 7.99 -2.93 -12.73
N GLN A 338 8.26 -2.14 -13.77
CA GLN A 338 7.79 -0.75 -13.86
C GLN A 338 6.26 -0.60 -13.84
N GLY A 339 5.52 -1.51 -14.50
CA GLY A 339 4.05 -1.49 -14.45
C GLY A 339 3.51 -1.86 -13.05
N ILE A 340 4.15 -2.84 -12.41
CA ILE A 340 3.77 -3.33 -11.08
C ILE A 340 4.06 -2.26 -10.00
N VAL A 341 5.21 -1.58 -10.07
CA VAL A 341 5.58 -0.48 -9.15
C VAL A 341 4.60 0.70 -9.26
N ARG A 342 4.26 1.14 -10.47
CA ARG A 342 3.26 2.21 -10.67
C ARG A 342 1.88 1.80 -10.14
N THR A 343 1.52 0.52 -10.28
CA THR A 343 0.28 -0.02 -9.69
C THR A 343 0.34 0.00 -8.15
N ALA A 344 1.46 -0.40 -7.54
CA ALA A 344 1.65 -0.33 -6.09
C ALA A 344 1.52 1.09 -5.55
N ILE A 345 2.17 2.06 -6.19
CA ILE A 345 2.07 3.50 -5.89
C ILE A 345 0.60 3.96 -5.92
N SER A 346 -0.15 3.58 -6.95
CA SER A 346 -1.59 3.88 -7.06
C SER A 346 -2.40 3.29 -5.89
N LYS A 347 -2.14 2.06 -5.45
CA LYS A 347 -2.88 1.46 -4.32
C LYS A 347 -2.53 2.10 -2.97
N PHE A 348 -1.27 2.46 -2.74
CA PHE A 348 -0.92 3.22 -1.53
C PHE A 348 -1.53 4.62 -1.52
N ARG A 349 -1.50 5.36 -2.65
CA ARG A 349 -2.19 6.65 -2.76
C ARG A 349 -3.69 6.53 -2.51
N ALA A 350 -4.36 5.52 -3.08
CA ALA A 350 -5.78 5.28 -2.82
C ALA A 350 -6.06 4.98 -1.34
N ALA A 351 -5.21 4.20 -0.65
CA ALA A 351 -5.34 3.95 0.78
C ALA A 351 -5.22 5.24 1.62
N ILE A 352 -4.34 6.16 1.22
CA ILE A 352 -4.16 7.48 1.86
C ILE A 352 -5.33 8.42 1.55
N GLN A 353 -5.92 8.35 0.35
CA GLN A 353 -7.09 9.14 -0.02
C GLN A 353 -8.36 8.74 0.76
N LEU A 354 -8.49 7.46 1.13
CA LEU A 354 -9.55 7.00 2.03
C LEU A 354 -9.28 7.33 3.51
N GLN A 355 -8.01 7.28 3.94
CA GLN A 355 -7.60 7.63 5.30
C GLN A 355 -6.28 8.40 5.28
N PHE A 356 -6.36 9.73 5.29
CA PHE A 356 -5.20 10.61 5.15
C PHE A 356 -4.13 10.43 6.23
N ASP A 357 -4.49 9.99 7.44
CA ASP A 357 -3.53 9.73 8.53
C ASP A 357 -3.02 8.29 8.61
N PHE A 358 -3.27 7.47 7.58
CA PHE A 358 -2.87 6.06 7.54
C PHE A 358 -1.36 5.90 7.29
N HIS A 359 -0.57 6.22 8.32
CA HIS A 359 0.89 6.25 8.36
C HIS A 359 1.59 4.99 7.79
N ARG A 360 0.93 3.83 7.79
CA ARG A 360 1.45 2.61 7.14
C ARG A 360 1.51 2.76 5.63
N ALA A 361 0.43 3.21 4.98
CA ALA A 361 0.41 3.44 3.53
C ALA A 361 1.33 4.61 3.14
N ILE A 362 1.36 5.68 3.93
CA ILE A 362 2.27 6.83 3.76
C ILE A 362 3.74 6.36 3.79
N TYR A 363 4.12 5.57 4.80
CA TYR A 363 5.47 5.02 4.90
C TYR A 363 5.81 4.09 3.73
N ASN A 364 4.92 3.14 3.41
CA ASN A 364 5.14 2.16 2.36
C ASN A 364 5.32 2.83 0.99
N LEU A 365 4.50 3.84 0.67
CA LEU A 365 4.65 4.67 -0.53
C LEU A 365 6.02 5.36 -0.56
N GLY A 366 6.46 5.93 0.56
CA GLY A 366 7.82 6.47 0.71
C GLY A 366 8.91 5.44 0.40
N THR A 367 8.78 4.19 0.85
CA THR A 367 9.76 3.12 0.52
C THR A 367 9.72 2.68 -0.94
N VAL A 368 8.54 2.68 -1.59
CA VAL A 368 8.43 2.34 -3.02
C VAL A 368 9.01 3.44 -3.90
N LEU A 369 8.79 4.71 -3.55
CA LEU A 369 9.41 5.85 -4.24
C LEU A 369 10.95 5.83 -4.07
N TYR A 370 11.45 5.43 -2.89
CA TYR A 370 12.89 5.20 -2.69
C TYR A 370 13.43 4.13 -3.63
N ALA A 371 12.79 2.95 -3.65
CA ALA A 371 13.21 1.84 -4.50
C ALA A 371 13.16 2.19 -6.01
N LEU A 372 12.15 2.95 -6.43
CA LEU A 372 12.04 3.45 -7.80
C LEU A 372 13.15 4.46 -8.15
N ALA A 373 13.57 5.31 -7.21
CA ALA A 373 14.71 6.21 -7.40
C ALA A 373 16.01 5.43 -7.63
N GLU A 374 16.30 4.42 -6.80
CA GLU A 374 17.46 3.53 -6.93
C GLU A 374 17.44 2.75 -8.26
N ASP A 375 16.28 2.21 -8.68
CA ASP A 375 16.15 1.53 -9.97
C ASP A 375 16.39 2.47 -11.16
N THR A 376 15.80 3.68 -11.14
CA THR A 376 15.92 4.66 -12.22
C THR A 376 17.36 5.19 -12.33
N LEU A 377 18.02 5.43 -11.19
CA LEU A 377 19.44 5.78 -11.12
C LEU A 377 20.33 4.68 -11.70
N ARG A 378 20.05 3.42 -11.36
CA ARG A 378 20.82 2.24 -11.82
C ARG A 378 20.62 1.90 -13.30
N ILE A 379 19.43 2.16 -13.85
CA ILE A 379 19.09 1.89 -15.27
C ILE A 379 19.66 2.97 -16.20
N GLY A 380 20.01 4.15 -15.68
CA GLY A 380 20.83 5.13 -16.40
C GLY A 380 20.09 5.89 -17.50
N GLY A 381 18.80 6.22 -17.30
CA GLY A 381 18.07 7.19 -18.12
C GLY A 381 17.86 6.84 -19.60
N SER A 382 18.02 5.57 -19.99
CA SER A 382 17.98 5.14 -21.39
C SER A 382 16.60 4.69 -21.83
N GLY A 383 15.73 5.62 -22.27
CA GLY A 383 14.42 5.22 -22.83
C GLY A 383 13.32 6.26 -23.02
N ASN A 384 13.59 7.42 -23.66
CA ASN A 384 12.59 8.28 -24.35
C ASN A 384 11.17 8.37 -23.75
N SER A 385 11.06 8.62 -22.44
CA SER A 385 9.81 9.04 -21.80
C SER A 385 10.09 10.17 -20.81
N ILE A 386 9.06 10.93 -20.42
CA ILE A 386 9.18 12.02 -19.45
C ILE A 386 9.24 11.38 -18.05
N GLU A 387 10.39 10.82 -17.71
CA GLU A 387 10.58 10.02 -16.50
C GLU A 387 11.07 10.91 -15.35
N ILE A 388 10.42 10.78 -14.18
CA ILE A 388 10.70 11.61 -13.00
C ILE A 388 12.14 11.37 -12.55
N SER A 389 12.93 12.44 -12.41
CA SER A 389 14.33 12.32 -12.03
C SER A 389 14.50 11.60 -10.68
N PRO A 390 15.55 10.78 -10.48
CA PRO A 390 15.80 10.11 -9.20
C PRO A 390 15.79 11.06 -8.01
N ASN A 391 16.30 12.30 -8.17
CA ASN A 391 16.33 13.30 -7.11
C ASN A 391 14.92 13.75 -6.65
N GLU A 392 13.96 13.89 -7.56
CA GLU A 392 12.57 14.21 -7.18
C GLU A 392 11.88 12.97 -6.56
N LEU A 393 12.18 11.76 -7.01
CA LEU A 393 11.69 10.51 -6.37
C LEU A 393 12.25 10.35 -4.94
N TYR A 394 13.54 10.63 -4.72
CA TYR A 394 14.15 10.69 -3.39
C TYR A 394 13.53 11.80 -2.53
N SER A 395 13.28 12.98 -3.08
CA SER A 395 12.60 14.08 -2.38
C SER A 395 11.19 13.71 -1.94
N GLN A 396 10.38 13.14 -2.85
CA GLN A 396 9.03 12.65 -2.54
C GLN A 396 9.07 11.52 -1.51
N SER A 397 9.98 10.56 -1.65
CA SER A 397 10.21 9.50 -0.66
C SER A 397 10.48 10.08 0.74
N ALA A 398 11.34 11.10 0.83
CA ALA A 398 11.67 11.76 2.07
C ALA A 398 10.48 12.52 2.68
N ILE A 399 9.65 13.19 1.87
CA ILE A 399 8.40 13.84 2.31
C ILE A 399 7.46 12.81 2.93
N TYR A 400 7.25 11.68 2.26
CA TYR A 400 6.39 10.59 2.73
C TYR A 400 6.92 9.96 4.04
N ILE A 401 8.21 9.68 4.14
CA ILE A 401 8.82 9.09 5.35
C ILE A 401 8.82 10.08 6.52
N ALA A 402 9.05 11.37 6.27
CA ALA A 402 8.91 12.45 7.25
C ALA A 402 7.47 12.55 7.78
N ALA A 403 6.47 12.52 6.90
CA ALA A 403 5.06 12.57 7.29
C ALA A 403 4.64 11.35 8.13
N ALA A 404 5.06 10.14 7.74
CA ALA A 404 4.81 8.93 8.52
C ALA A 404 5.45 8.99 9.92
N HIS A 405 6.67 9.54 10.03
CA HIS A 405 7.32 9.76 11.32
C HIS A 405 6.62 10.83 12.17
N ALA A 406 6.18 11.95 11.58
CA ALA A 406 5.43 13.00 12.29
C ALA A 406 4.11 12.48 12.89
N LEU A 407 3.38 11.63 12.16
CA LEU A 407 2.14 11.00 12.63
C LEU A 407 2.37 9.93 13.71
N LYS A 408 3.51 9.21 13.68
CA LYS A 408 3.86 8.16 14.65
C LYS A 408 5.35 8.21 15.04
N PRO A 409 5.79 9.19 15.86
CA PRO A 409 7.21 9.38 16.18
C PRO A 409 7.81 8.21 16.99
N ASN A 410 6.98 7.48 17.73
CA ASN A 410 7.41 6.34 18.55
C ASN A 410 7.80 5.09 17.72
N TYR A 411 7.54 5.07 16.41
CA TYR A 411 7.92 3.94 15.54
C TYR A 411 9.40 4.04 15.18
N SER A 412 10.22 3.19 15.82
CA SER A 412 11.67 3.13 15.62
C SER A 412 12.10 2.92 14.17
N VAL A 413 11.31 2.16 13.40
CA VAL A 413 11.49 1.95 11.95
C VAL A 413 11.40 3.28 11.19
N TYR A 414 10.38 4.09 11.46
CA TYR A 414 10.18 5.39 10.80
C TYR A 414 11.29 6.37 11.16
N ARG A 415 11.73 6.40 12.44
CA ARG A 415 12.88 7.20 12.89
C ARG A 415 14.17 6.79 12.17
N SER A 416 14.35 5.49 11.92
CA SER A 416 15.53 4.94 11.27
C SER A 416 15.56 5.23 9.77
N ALA A 417 14.41 5.10 9.10
CA ALA A 417 14.23 5.47 7.70
C ALA A 417 14.39 6.98 7.49
N LEU A 418 13.79 7.82 8.36
CA LEU A 418 13.95 9.27 8.29
C LEU A 418 15.42 9.68 8.41
N ARG A 419 16.22 9.02 9.26
CA ARG A 419 17.66 9.31 9.37
C ARG A 419 18.42 9.04 8.06
N LEU A 420 17.96 8.11 7.22
CA LEU A 420 18.53 7.86 5.89
C LEU A 420 18.14 8.96 4.89
N VAL A 421 16.88 9.39 4.88
CA VAL A 421 16.32 10.27 3.84
C VAL A 421 16.22 11.75 4.22
N ARG A 422 16.48 12.17 5.46
CA ARG A 422 16.34 13.58 5.89
C ARG A 422 17.22 14.55 5.09
N SER A 423 18.37 14.10 4.57
CA SER A 423 19.23 14.89 3.68
C SER A 423 18.69 15.06 2.25
N MET A 424 17.61 14.35 1.88
CA MET A 424 16.89 14.46 0.61
C MET A 424 15.71 15.44 0.69
N LEU A 425 15.39 15.94 1.90
CA LEU A 425 14.46 17.05 2.09
C LEU A 425 15.14 18.39 1.79
N PRO A 426 14.43 19.38 1.23
CA PRO A 426 14.93 20.73 1.00
C PRO A 426 14.89 21.58 2.29
N LEU A 427 15.59 21.12 3.34
CA LEU A 427 15.62 21.74 4.67
C LEU A 427 15.96 23.25 4.60
N PRO A 428 15.29 24.13 5.37
CA PRO A 428 14.35 23.84 6.45
C PRO A 428 12.90 23.62 6.02
N TYR A 429 12.65 23.35 4.73
CA TYR A 429 11.31 23.13 4.17
C TYR A 429 11.03 21.64 3.95
N LEU A 430 9.75 21.28 3.83
CA LEU A 430 9.32 19.92 3.47
C LEU A 430 9.31 19.72 1.95
N LYS A 431 8.77 20.68 1.19
CA LYS A 431 8.86 20.71 -0.28
C LYS A 431 9.25 22.10 -0.76
N VAL A 432 10.00 22.15 -1.85
CA VAL A 432 10.32 23.34 -2.64
C VAL A 432 10.12 22.99 -4.11
N GLY A 433 9.60 23.92 -4.91
CA GLY A 433 9.41 23.74 -6.34
C GLY A 433 8.96 25.01 -7.03
N GLU A 434 8.70 24.93 -8.33
CA GLU A 434 8.09 26.05 -9.07
C GLU A 434 6.60 25.80 -9.31
N LEU A 435 5.83 26.88 -9.26
CA LEU A 435 4.43 26.95 -9.68
C LEU A 435 4.21 28.27 -10.43
N VAL A 436 3.34 28.26 -11.43
CA VAL A 436 2.87 29.46 -12.12
C VAL A 436 1.70 30.03 -11.31
N ALA A 437 1.83 31.28 -10.89
CA ALA A 437 0.90 31.94 -9.96
C ALA A 437 0.49 33.33 -10.47
N PRO A 438 -0.69 33.85 -10.09
CA PRO A 438 -1.08 35.22 -10.43
C PRO A 438 -0.25 36.26 -9.66
N PRO A 439 -0.31 37.54 -10.04
CA PRO A 439 0.20 38.63 -9.19
C PRO A 439 -0.49 38.62 -7.82
N ALA A 440 0.29 38.70 -6.75
CA ALA A 440 -0.25 38.75 -5.39
C ALA A 440 -1.22 39.94 -5.22
N GLY A 441 -2.35 39.69 -4.55
CA GLY A 441 -3.45 40.65 -4.43
C GLY A 441 -4.40 40.75 -5.65
N ASN A 442 -4.11 40.07 -6.77
CA ASN A 442 -5.04 39.95 -7.91
C ASN A 442 -5.10 38.51 -8.44
N MET A 443 -5.91 37.67 -7.78
CA MET A 443 -6.08 36.26 -8.14
C MET A 443 -6.78 36.01 -9.49
N VAL A 444 -7.47 37.01 -10.05
CA VAL A 444 -8.20 36.91 -11.32
C VAL A 444 -7.47 37.72 -12.42
N ALA A 445 -6.14 37.65 -12.42
CA ALA A 445 -5.30 38.34 -13.40
C ALA A 445 -5.32 37.63 -14.77
N PRO A 446 -5.22 38.37 -15.89
CA PRO A 446 -5.07 37.80 -17.23
C PRO A 446 -3.84 36.88 -17.32
N HIS A 447 -3.87 35.85 -18.17
CA HIS A 447 -2.77 34.87 -18.31
C HIS A 447 -1.40 35.51 -18.57
N CYS A 448 -1.36 36.64 -19.28
CA CYS A 448 -0.13 37.38 -19.56
C CYS A 448 0.56 37.96 -18.31
N ASP A 449 -0.11 37.97 -17.15
CA ASP A 449 0.40 38.52 -15.89
C ASP A 449 0.82 37.44 -14.88
N TRP A 450 0.44 36.18 -15.11
CA TRP A 450 0.87 35.06 -14.27
C TRP A 450 2.37 34.79 -14.43
N ARG A 451 3.06 34.41 -13.34
CA ARG A 451 4.52 34.25 -13.30
C ARG A 451 4.91 32.94 -12.63
N ARG A 452 5.75 32.16 -13.33
CA ARG A 452 6.57 31.09 -12.75
C ARG A 452 7.33 31.65 -11.54
N SER A 453 6.98 31.12 -10.37
CA SER A 453 7.49 31.55 -9.07
C SER A 453 7.93 30.32 -8.29
N GLN A 454 8.90 30.49 -7.39
CA GLN A 454 9.34 29.41 -6.52
C GLN A 454 8.50 29.43 -5.24
N PHE A 455 7.96 28.29 -4.85
CA PHE A 455 7.19 28.11 -3.62
C PHE A 455 7.91 27.17 -2.66
N VAL A 456 7.70 27.39 -1.36
CA VAL A 456 8.17 26.54 -0.27
C VAL A 456 6.99 26.13 0.61
N LEU A 457 7.02 24.90 1.11
CA LEU A 457 6.05 24.36 2.05
C LEU A 457 6.80 23.95 3.32
N ASN A 458 6.47 24.59 4.45
CA ASN A 458 6.98 24.21 5.78
C ASN A 458 5.88 23.47 6.57
N HIS A 459 5.83 23.63 7.90
CA HIS A 459 4.81 23.02 8.77
C HIS A 459 3.67 24.00 9.17
N GLU A 460 3.72 25.24 8.67
CA GLU A 460 2.84 26.37 9.01
C GLU A 460 2.12 26.94 7.78
N ALA A 461 2.79 27.02 6.63
CA ALA A 461 2.29 27.66 5.40
C ALA A 461 2.94 27.14 4.10
N LEU A 462 2.25 27.37 2.98
CA LEU A 462 2.77 27.38 1.62
C LEU A 462 3.07 28.83 1.21
N VAL A 463 4.33 29.16 0.91
CA VAL A 463 4.78 30.55 0.71
C VAL A 463 5.54 30.72 -0.61
N GLN A 464 5.21 31.78 -1.36
CA GLN A 464 5.94 32.21 -2.56
C GLN A 464 7.23 32.95 -2.17
N LEU A 465 8.39 32.52 -2.68
CA LEU A 465 9.67 33.20 -2.39
C LEU A 465 9.84 34.48 -3.22
N SER A 466 10.31 35.55 -2.56
CA SER A 466 10.70 36.78 -3.24
C SER A 466 11.98 36.59 -4.08
N LYS A 467 12.24 37.52 -5.01
CA LYS A 467 13.52 37.57 -5.74
C LYS A 467 14.72 37.93 -4.85
N VAL A 468 14.50 38.46 -3.64
CA VAL A 468 15.56 38.91 -2.73
C VAL A 468 16.09 37.74 -1.89
N GLU A 469 15.21 36.87 -1.41
CA GLU A 469 15.60 35.70 -0.60
C GLU A 469 16.46 34.71 -1.38
N LYS A 470 16.34 34.67 -2.72
CA LYS A 470 17.15 33.82 -3.60
C LYS A 470 18.67 34.04 -3.47
N SER A 471 19.15 35.20 -3.01
CA SER A 471 20.59 35.41 -2.70
C SER A 471 20.95 35.06 -1.25
N LEU A 472 20.01 35.23 -0.30
CA LEU A 472 20.21 34.91 1.12
C LEU A 472 20.29 33.40 1.36
N SER A 473 19.50 32.59 0.65
CA SER A 473 19.58 31.12 0.70
C SER A 473 20.91 30.54 0.15
N GLN A 474 21.75 31.36 -0.48
CA GLN A 474 23.11 30.99 -0.90
C GLN A 474 24.22 31.56 0.02
N GLN A 475 23.86 32.33 1.06
CA GLN A 475 24.81 33.02 1.95
C GLN A 475 24.45 32.87 3.44
N THR A 476 24.57 31.65 3.96
CA THR A 476 24.57 31.43 5.41
C THR A 476 25.76 32.11 6.09
N LEU A 477 25.49 32.76 7.23
CA LEU A 477 26.44 33.25 8.25
C LEU A 477 27.28 34.50 7.90
N SER A 478 26.62 35.66 7.92
CA SER A 478 27.20 36.87 8.54
C SER A 478 26.15 37.60 9.36
N GLY A 479 26.32 37.62 10.68
CA GLY A 479 25.28 38.11 11.60
C GLY A 479 25.33 39.63 11.80
N ARG A 480 24.24 40.32 11.47
CA ARG A 480 23.93 41.62 12.10
C ARG A 480 22.42 41.82 12.28
N THR A 481 22.05 42.17 13.50
CA THR A 481 20.67 42.44 13.91
C THR A 481 20.23 43.83 13.51
N GLY A 482 18.94 43.97 13.15
CA GLY A 482 18.26 45.25 13.15
C GLY A 482 18.10 45.91 11.77
N ASP A 483 17.18 45.40 10.97
CA ASP A 483 16.11 46.27 10.49
C ASP A 483 14.80 45.49 10.27
N ARG A 484 13.65 46.08 10.62
CA ARG A 484 12.33 45.47 10.34
C ARG A 484 11.85 46.00 8.99
N ILE A 485 12.45 45.48 7.92
CA ILE A 485 12.04 45.75 6.54
C ILE A 485 10.53 45.47 6.44
N ALA A 486 9.78 46.41 5.88
CA ALA A 486 8.34 46.26 5.71
C ALA A 486 8.06 45.04 4.82
N ILE A 487 7.25 44.10 5.32
CA ILE A 487 6.82 42.93 4.55
C ILE A 487 6.01 43.46 3.37
N ASP A 488 6.56 43.29 2.17
CA ASP A 488 5.92 43.74 0.94
C ASP A 488 4.66 42.89 0.69
N LYS A 489 3.57 43.53 0.28
CA LYS A 489 2.26 42.88 0.09
C LYS A 489 2.16 42.12 -1.23
N SER A 490 3.29 41.65 -1.74
CA SER A 490 3.51 41.14 -3.09
C SER A 490 3.78 39.62 -3.13
N ILE A 491 3.51 38.93 -2.03
CA ILE A 491 3.78 37.50 -1.82
C ILE A 491 2.47 36.75 -1.57
N ILE A 492 2.26 35.64 -2.26
CA ILE A 492 1.20 34.66 -1.94
C ILE A 492 1.68 33.78 -0.78
N SER A 493 0.96 33.82 0.34
CA SER A 493 1.05 32.85 1.45
C SER A 493 -0.31 32.17 1.60
N VAL A 494 -0.29 30.88 1.93
CA VAL A 494 -1.47 30.11 2.34
C VAL A 494 -1.11 29.34 3.59
N ASP A 495 -1.66 29.79 4.72
CA ASP A 495 -1.36 29.21 6.03
C ASP A 495 -2.17 27.90 6.20
N ILE A 496 -1.55 26.87 6.76
CA ILE A 496 -2.09 25.51 6.83
C ILE A 496 -3.36 25.45 7.71
N SER A 497 -3.49 26.37 8.67
CA SER A 497 -4.70 26.57 9.47
C SER A 497 -5.93 26.98 8.67
N ASP A 498 -5.71 27.62 7.52
CA ASP A 498 -6.74 28.34 6.78
C ASP A 498 -7.31 27.50 5.63
N ILE A 499 -6.66 26.37 5.31
CA ILE A 499 -7.04 25.43 4.26
C ILE A 499 -8.33 24.70 4.64
N VAL A 500 -9.29 24.73 3.71
CA VAL A 500 -10.57 23.99 3.78
C VAL A 500 -10.49 22.74 2.89
N SER A 501 -10.01 22.89 1.66
CA SER A 501 -9.83 21.79 0.70
C SER A 501 -8.68 22.05 -0.27
N VAL A 502 -8.16 20.96 -0.85
CA VAL A 502 -7.06 21.01 -1.83
C VAL A 502 -7.35 20.01 -2.94
N SER A 503 -7.45 20.48 -4.19
CA SER A 503 -7.80 19.64 -5.34
C SER A 503 -6.99 19.96 -6.60
N ALA A 504 -6.93 19.00 -7.52
CA ALA A 504 -6.67 19.32 -8.92
C ALA A 504 -7.76 20.28 -9.43
N CYS A 505 -7.41 21.14 -10.38
CA CYS A 505 -8.32 22.08 -11.01
C CYS A 505 -8.22 21.98 -12.53
N SER A 506 -9.36 21.87 -13.20
CA SER A 506 -9.48 21.80 -14.67
C SER A 506 -10.24 23.01 -15.23
N ASP A 507 -10.20 24.13 -14.50
CA ASP A 507 -10.80 25.39 -14.92
C ASP A 507 -10.04 25.96 -16.14
N LEU A 508 -10.74 26.10 -17.26
CA LEU A 508 -10.20 26.58 -18.53
C LEU A 508 -9.85 28.08 -18.51
N THR A 509 -10.17 28.80 -17.43
CA THR A 509 -9.74 30.18 -17.19
C THR A 509 -8.35 30.26 -16.55
N LEU A 510 -7.73 29.15 -16.16
CA LEU A 510 -6.33 29.10 -15.72
C LEU A 510 -5.34 29.09 -16.90
N PRO A 511 -4.08 29.54 -16.72
CA PRO A 511 -3.03 29.38 -17.73
C PRO A 511 -2.76 27.89 -18.05
N PRO A 512 -2.22 27.57 -19.24
CA PRO A 512 -1.91 26.20 -19.64
C PRO A 512 -0.96 25.48 -18.66
N GLY A 513 -1.39 24.32 -18.15
CA GLY A 513 -0.64 23.46 -17.23
C GLY A 513 -1.59 22.60 -16.39
N ALA A 514 -1.07 22.00 -15.32
CA ALA A 514 -1.85 21.19 -14.38
C ALA A 514 -2.34 22.06 -13.21
N GLY A 515 -3.63 22.44 -13.22
CA GLY A 515 -4.20 23.37 -12.24
C GLY A 515 -4.32 22.79 -10.81
N LEU A 516 -4.08 23.63 -9.83
CA LEU A 516 -4.18 23.39 -8.39
C LEU A 516 -5.15 24.42 -7.79
N CYS A 517 -6.16 23.96 -7.05
CA CYS A 517 -7.00 24.81 -6.21
C CYS A 517 -6.73 24.49 -4.74
N ILE A 518 -6.52 25.54 -3.94
CA ILE A 518 -6.46 25.48 -2.48
C ILE A 518 -7.59 26.39 -1.96
N ASP A 519 -8.69 25.80 -1.52
CA ASP A 519 -9.78 26.54 -0.91
C ASP A 519 -9.38 26.94 0.51
N THR A 520 -9.51 28.22 0.85
CA THR A 520 -9.23 28.73 2.20
C THR A 520 -10.45 29.40 2.81
N VAL A 521 -10.43 29.63 4.12
CA VAL A 521 -11.41 30.48 4.83
C VAL A 521 -11.42 31.94 4.34
N HIS A 522 -10.48 32.33 3.47
CA HIS A 522 -10.38 33.64 2.82
C HIS A 522 -10.68 33.62 1.32
N GLY A 523 -11.01 32.45 0.75
CA GLY A 523 -11.32 32.23 -0.67
C GLY A 523 -10.37 31.23 -1.36
N PRO A 524 -10.65 30.86 -2.61
CA PRO A 524 -9.83 29.92 -3.37
C PRO A 524 -8.53 30.56 -3.86
N VAL A 525 -7.42 29.83 -3.72
CA VAL A 525 -6.11 30.17 -4.26
C VAL A 525 -5.80 29.24 -5.42
N TYR A 526 -5.65 29.81 -6.62
CA TYR A 526 -5.34 29.07 -7.83
C TYR A 526 -3.86 29.16 -8.18
N LEU A 527 -3.24 28.01 -8.46
CA LEU A 527 -1.85 27.85 -8.88
C LEU A 527 -1.81 26.85 -10.04
N VAL A 528 -0.76 26.87 -10.86
CA VAL A 528 -0.60 25.92 -11.98
C VAL A 528 0.78 25.27 -11.90
N ALA A 529 0.82 23.94 -11.95
CA ALA A 529 2.04 23.14 -12.01
C ALA A 529 2.41 22.78 -13.46
N ASP A 530 3.70 22.54 -13.70
CA ASP A 530 4.24 22.27 -15.04
C ASP A 530 3.78 20.93 -15.64
N SER A 531 3.39 19.97 -14.80
CA SER A 531 2.92 18.64 -15.21
C SER A 531 1.98 18.02 -14.17
N CYS A 532 1.26 16.98 -14.56
CA CYS A 532 0.37 16.24 -13.66
C CYS A 532 1.13 15.58 -12.50
N GLU A 533 2.36 15.12 -12.72
CA GLU A 533 3.22 14.52 -11.69
C GLU A 533 3.69 15.58 -10.68
N SER A 534 3.95 16.80 -11.16
CA SER A 534 4.28 17.95 -10.30
C SER A 534 3.06 18.39 -9.48
N LEU A 535 1.87 18.45 -10.09
CA LEU A 535 0.60 18.70 -9.39
C LEU A 535 0.36 17.64 -8.31
N ASP A 536 0.45 16.36 -8.65
CA ASP A 536 0.35 15.24 -7.71
C ASP A 536 1.31 15.39 -6.52
N ALA A 537 2.57 15.73 -6.78
CA ALA A 537 3.59 15.90 -5.74
C ALA A 537 3.33 17.11 -4.82
N TRP A 538 2.65 18.16 -5.32
CA TRP A 538 2.19 19.29 -4.50
C TRP A 538 0.91 18.95 -3.72
N LEU A 539 -0.06 18.29 -4.37
CA LEU A 539 -1.30 17.80 -3.73
C LEU A 539 -0.99 16.89 -2.55
N ASP A 540 -0.14 15.87 -2.78
CA ASP A 540 0.31 14.93 -1.76
C ASP A 540 0.99 15.68 -0.60
N ALA A 541 1.96 16.56 -0.89
CA ALA A 541 2.72 17.26 0.15
C ALA A 541 1.84 18.19 1.00
N ILE A 542 0.97 19.01 0.39
CA ILE A 542 0.09 19.94 1.13
C ILE A 542 -0.91 19.16 1.99
N ARG A 543 -1.52 18.09 1.45
CA ARG A 543 -2.47 17.24 2.20
C ARG A 543 -1.79 16.51 3.37
N LEU A 544 -0.54 16.07 3.22
CA LEU A 544 0.23 15.47 4.31
C LEU A 544 0.50 16.49 5.43
N VAL A 545 0.94 17.71 5.11
CA VAL A 545 1.15 18.78 6.13
C VAL A 545 -0.16 19.14 6.83
N TYR A 546 -1.25 19.33 6.08
CA TYR A 546 -2.56 19.60 6.65
C TYR A 546 -3.05 18.48 7.58
N THR A 547 -2.83 17.22 7.21
CA THR A 547 -3.18 16.06 8.06
C THR A 547 -2.36 16.02 9.35
N ILE A 548 -1.07 16.35 9.28
CA ILE A 548 -0.18 16.43 10.45
C ILE A 548 -0.62 17.57 11.38
N PHE A 549 -1.00 18.72 10.83
CA PHE A 549 -1.60 19.84 11.57
C PHE A 549 -2.91 19.44 12.24
N ALA A 550 -3.87 18.87 11.49
CA ALA A 550 -5.16 18.41 11.99
C ALA A 550 -5.08 17.26 13.03
N ARG A 551 -3.95 16.53 13.09
CA ARG A 551 -3.64 15.55 14.14
C ARG A 551 -2.83 16.11 15.31
N GLY A 552 -2.59 17.42 15.35
CA GLY A 552 -1.83 18.08 16.42
C GLY A 552 -0.38 17.60 16.47
N LYS A 553 0.30 17.56 15.31
CA LYS A 553 1.68 17.07 15.15
C LYS A 553 2.60 18.05 14.41
N SER A 554 2.18 19.30 14.18
CA SER A 554 3.01 20.33 13.52
C SER A 554 4.38 20.49 14.19
N ASP A 555 4.46 20.54 15.52
CA ASP A 555 5.74 20.64 16.26
C ASP A 555 6.71 19.47 15.96
N VAL A 556 6.16 18.28 15.70
CA VAL A 556 6.95 17.09 15.36
C VAL A 556 7.50 17.24 13.94
N LEU A 557 6.69 17.72 13.00
CA LEU A 557 7.14 18.04 11.64
C LEU A 557 8.14 19.21 11.63
N ALA A 558 7.95 20.21 12.50
CA ALA A 558 8.88 21.31 12.69
C ALA A 558 10.28 20.79 13.02
N GLY A 559 10.44 19.99 14.09
CA GLY A 559 11.73 19.39 14.44
C GLY A 559 12.29 18.44 13.35
N ILE A 560 11.44 17.83 12.54
CA ILE A 560 11.88 17.01 11.39
C ILE A 560 12.50 17.88 10.28
N ILE A 561 12.05 19.13 10.07
CA ILE A 561 12.54 20.00 9.00
C ILE A 561 13.54 21.08 9.47
N THR A 562 13.41 21.64 10.68
CA THR A 562 14.27 22.76 11.14
C THR A 562 15.59 22.33 11.76
N GLY A 563 15.60 21.27 12.56
CA GLY A 563 16.75 20.87 13.39
C GLY A 563 16.34 19.96 14.52
#